data_AF-A0A8J3CMG5-F1
#
_entry.id   AF-A0A8J3CMG5-F1
#
_cell.length_a   1.000
_cell.length_b   1.000
_cell.length_c   1.000
_cell.angle_alpha   90.00
_cell.angle_beta   90.00
_cell.angle_gamma   90.00
#
_symmetry.space_group_name_H-M   'P 1'
#
loop_
_entity.id
_entity.type
_entity.pdbx_description
1 polymer ?
#
loop_
_entity_poly.entity_id
_entity_poly.type
_entity_poly.pdbx_seq_one_letter_code
_entity_poly.pdbx_strand_id
1 'polypeptide(L)'
;MIRRLKLTLPDVKRRAPAAALVVFYLYIGFHAFSGSQGLVRWMEHADRADHLQGRVTALESRRADLQTHVDLLSAGSLDLDTLDIEARQRLYVSKPGEITIWLDP
;
A
#
# COMPACT_ATOMS: atom_id res chain seq x y z
N MET A 1 -49.65 36.05 17.63
CA MET A 1 -49.05 37.35 17.25
C MET A 1 -47.88 37.10 16.29
N ILE A 2 -48.07 37.31 14.98
CA ILE A 2 -46.99 37.17 13.99
C ILE A 2 -46.30 38.53 13.88
N ARG A 3 -45.07 38.62 14.40
CA ARG A 3 -44.26 39.85 14.35
C ARG A 3 -43.87 40.10 12.89
N ARG A 4 -44.58 41.00 12.20
CA ARG A 4 -44.23 41.38 10.83
C ARG A 4 -42.88 42.09 10.86
N LEU A 5 -41.86 41.42 10.34
CA LEU A 5 -40.52 41.94 10.19
C LEU A 5 -40.54 43.02 9.10
N LYS A 6 -40.81 44.27 9.48
CA LYS A 6 -40.73 45.41 8.56
C LYS A 6 -39.25 45.69 8.28
N LEU A 7 -38.67 45.05 7.25
CA LEU A 7 -37.35 45.45 6.76
C LEU A 7 -37.52 46.75 5.99
N THR A 8 -36.89 47.81 6.50
CA THR A 8 -36.77 49.06 5.76
C THR A 8 -35.58 48.98 4.79
N LEU A 9 -35.66 49.63 3.63
CA LEU A 9 -34.55 49.74 2.66
C LEU A 9 -33.18 50.11 3.29
N PRO A 10 -33.08 51.07 4.23
CA PRO A 10 -31.81 51.39 4.88
C PRO A 10 -31.30 50.27 5.80
N ASP A 11 -32.17 49.48 6.44
CA ASP A 11 -31.76 48.32 7.23
C ASP A 11 -31.17 47.20 6.37
N VAL A 12 -31.71 46.98 5.16
CA VAL A 12 -31.16 46.03 4.18
C VAL A 12 -29.75 46.47 3.79
N LYS A 13 -29.56 47.75 3.42
CA LYS A 13 -28.26 48.28 3.00
C LYS A 13 -27.21 48.19 4.10
N ARG A 14 -27.60 48.38 5.37
CA ARG A 14 -26.69 48.24 6.53
C ARG A 14 -26.27 46.79 6.80
N ARG A 15 -27.15 45.81 6.52
CA ARG A 15 -26.88 44.38 6.78
C ARG A 15 -26.33 43.63 5.57
N ALA A 16 -26.44 44.19 4.37
CA ALA A 16 -25.93 43.63 3.12
C ALA A 16 -24.47 43.16 3.19
N PRO A 17 -23.48 43.91 3.73
CA PRO A 17 -22.09 43.44 3.76
C PRO A 17 -21.92 42.22 4.69
N ALA A 18 -22.60 42.20 5.84
CA ALA A 18 -22.56 41.05 6.75
C ALA A 18 -23.20 39.81 6.11
N ALA A 19 -24.33 39.97 5.43
CA ALA A 19 -24.98 38.88 4.69
C ALA A 19 -24.10 38.36 3.55
N ALA A 20 -23.44 39.25 2.81
CA ALA A 20 -22.50 38.88 1.75
C ALA A 20 -21.31 38.09 2.29
N LEU A 21 -20.74 38.50 3.44
CA LEU A 21 -19.68 37.74 4.11
C LEU A 21 -20.12 36.35 4.54
N VAL A 22 -21.33 36.22 5.13
CA VAL A 22 -21.86 34.91 5.51
C VAL A 22 -22.01 34.00 4.29
N VAL A 23 -22.58 34.52 3.19
CA VAL A 23 -22.73 33.76 1.94
C VAL A 23 -21.36 33.37 1.37
N PHE A 24 -20.39 34.28 1.41
CA PHE A 24 -19.02 34.01 0.95
C PHE A 24 -18.34 32.89 1.75
N TYR A 25 -18.44 32.91 3.09
CA TYR A 25 -17.91 31.83 3.92
C TYR A 25 -18.63 30.51 3.69
N LEU A 26 -19.95 30.52 3.50
CA LEU A 26 -20.70 29.31 3.15
C LEU A 26 -20.26 28.73 1.81
N TYR A 27 -20.00 29.58 0.81
CA TYR A 27 -19.53 29.15 -0.50
C TYR A 27 -18.15 28.51 -0.42
N ILE A 28 -17.18 29.16 0.24
CA ILE A 28 -15.84 28.61 0.44
C ILE A 28 -15.91 27.32 1.25
N GLY A 29 -16.66 27.31 2.35
CA GLY A 29 -16.85 26.12 3.18
C GLY A 29 -17.39 24.96 2.36
N PHE A 30 -18.49 25.16 1.63
CA PHE A 30 -19.07 24.15 0.76
C PHE A 30 -18.05 23.59 -0.24
N HIS A 31 -17.26 24.45 -0.91
CA HIS A 31 -16.26 23.99 -1.88
C HIS A 31 -15.05 23.31 -1.23
N ALA A 32 -14.65 23.72 -0.03
CA ALA A 32 -13.59 23.06 0.74
C ALA A 32 -13.97 21.63 1.15
N PHE A 33 -15.28 21.33 1.28
CA PHE A 33 -15.76 19.99 1.57
C PHE A 33 -16.19 19.20 0.32
N SER A 34 -16.77 19.84 -0.70
CA SER A 34 -17.37 19.16 -1.86
C SER A 34 -16.42 18.92 -3.04
N GLY A 35 -15.20 19.44 -2.99
CA GLY A 35 -14.21 19.30 -4.07
C GLY A 35 -13.55 17.91 -4.13
N SER A 36 -12.98 17.59 -5.29
CA SER A 36 -12.13 16.41 -5.46
C SER A 36 -10.85 16.44 -4.62
N GLN A 37 -10.46 17.62 -4.14
CA GLN A 37 -9.37 17.86 -3.20
C GLN A 37 -9.89 18.33 -1.84
N GLY A 38 -11.16 18.09 -1.53
CA GLY A 38 -11.76 18.51 -0.27
C GLY A 38 -11.18 17.74 0.93
N LEU A 39 -11.40 18.28 2.13
CA LEU A 39 -10.82 17.77 3.37
C LEU A 39 -11.15 16.28 3.62
N VAL A 40 -12.38 15.87 3.33
CA VAL A 40 -12.83 14.47 3.49
C VAL A 40 -12.02 13.53 2.58
N ARG A 41 -11.85 13.90 1.31
CA ARG A 41 -11.07 13.11 0.37
C ARG A 41 -9.60 13.07 0.74
N TRP A 42 -9.06 14.17 1.24
CA TRP A 42 -7.68 14.20 1.74
C TRP A 42 -7.49 13.19 2.87
N MET A 43 -8.42 13.12 3.83
CA MET A 43 -8.37 12.13 4.92
C MET A 43 -8.44 10.69 4.39
N GLU A 44 -9.34 10.40 3.45
CA GLU A 44 -9.40 9.07 2.80
C GLU A 44 -8.12 8.74 2.00
N HIS A 45 -7.48 9.74 1.39
CA HIS A 45 -6.24 9.54 0.65
C HIS A 45 -5.06 9.30 1.60
N ALA A 46 -5.00 10.01 2.73
CA ALA A 46 -4.00 9.80 3.78
C ALA A 46 -4.10 8.39 4.36
N ASP A 47 -5.30 7.96 4.77
CA ASP A 47 -5.53 6.61 5.31
C ASP A 47 -5.18 5.51 4.29
N ARG A 48 -5.55 5.72 3.02
CA ARG A 48 -5.14 4.81 1.94
C ARG A 48 -3.63 4.77 1.75
N ALA A 49 -2.95 5.91 1.80
CA ALA A 49 -1.51 5.97 1.66
C ALA A 49 -0.81 5.18 2.77
N ASP A 50 -1.23 5.38 4.02
CA ASP A 50 -0.69 4.66 5.18
C ASP A 50 -0.94 3.14 5.07
N HIS A 51 -2.16 2.75 4.69
CA HIS A 51 -2.50 1.34 4.47
C HIS A 51 -1.66 0.71 3.34
N LEU A 52 -1.49 1.40 2.21
CA LEU A 52 -0.67 0.91 1.10
C LEU A 52 0.80 0.80 1.50
N GLN A 53 1.32 1.77 2.26
CA GLN A 53 2.69 1.74 2.77
C GLN A 53 2.91 0.51 3.65
N GLY A 54 1.98 0.21 4.56
CA GLY A 54 2.02 -1.01 5.37
C GLY A 54 2.04 -2.29 4.53
N ARG A 55 1.26 -2.33 3.43
CA ARG A 55 1.26 -3.46 2.49
C ARG A 55 2.58 -3.62 1.76
N VAL A 56 3.20 -2.52 1.34
CA VAL A 56 4.52 -2.54 0.69
C VAL A 56 5.55 -3.15 1.64
N THR A 57 5.64 -2.66 2.88
CA THR A 57 6.58 -3.20 3.87
C THR A 57 6.36 -4.69 4.14
N ALA A 58 5.10 -5.13 4.27
CA ALA A 58 4.78 -6.54 4.46
C ALA A 58 5.19 -7.40 3.26
N LEU A 59 4.98 -6.92 2.04
CA LEU A 59 5.36 -7.62 0.81
C LEU A 59 6.88 -7.66 0.62
N GLU A 60 7.58 -6.58 0.97
CA GLU A 60 9.04 -6.52 0.94
C GLU A 60 9.65 -7.52 1.92
N SER A 61 9.14 -7.60 3.15
CA SER A 61 9.56 -8.60 4.13
C SER A 61 9.35 -10.01 3.59
N ARG A 62 8.16 -10.31 3.05
CA ARG A 62 7.85 -11.63 2.51
C ARG A 62 8.72 -11.97 1.30
N ARG A 63 9.02 -10.97 0.46
CA ARG A 63 9.94 -11.13 -0.67
C ARG A 63 11.35 -11.44 -0.16
N ALA A 64 11.83 -10.74 0.86
CA ALA A 64 13.15 -10.98 1.43
C ALA A 64 13.27 -12.41 1.97
N ASP A 65 12.27 -12.88 2.72
CA ASP A 65 12.24 -14.25 3.24
C ASP A 65 12.28 -15.27 2.10
N LEU A 66 11.43 -15.11 1.08
CA LEU A 66 11.42 -16.00 -0.08
C LEU A 66 12.72 -15.92 -0.88
N GLN A 67 13.33 -14.75 -1.00
CA GLN A 67 14.60 -14.57 -1.67
C GLN A 67 15.70 -15.36 -0.96
N THR A 68 15.75 -15.36 0.38
CA THR A 68 16.69 -16.21 1.12
C THR A 68 16.51 -17.69 0.79
N HIS A 69 15.27 -18.18 0.72
CA HIS A 69 15.00 -19.57 0.34
C HIS A 69 15.41 -19.88 -1.10
N VAL A 70 15.12 -18.97 -2.03
CA VAL A 70 15.55 -19.11 -3.42
C VAL A 70 17.07 -19.10 -3.51
N ASP A 71 17.75 -18.21 -2.79
CA ASP A 71 19.21 -18.11 -2.82
C ASP A 71 19.86 -19.39 -2.31
N LEU A 72 19.30 -20.03 -1.27
CA LEU A 72 19.74 -21.35 -0.77
C LEU A 72 19.52 -22.49 -1.78
N LEU A 73 18.53 -22.37 -2.67
CA LEU A 73 18.16 -23.41 -3.65
C LEU A 73 18.69 -23.11 -5.06
N SER A 74 19.20 -21.92 -5.31
CA SER A 74 19.60 -21.47 -6.64
C SER A 74 20.91 -22.13 -7.06
N ALA A 75 21.03 -22.47 -8.35
CA ALA A 75 22.20 -23.14 -8.92
C ALA A 75 23.55 -22.41 -8.74
N GLY A 76 23.54 -21.14 -8.30
CA GLY A 76 24.76 -20.39 -7.95
C GLY A 76 25.30 -20.69 -6.53
N SER A 77 24.47 -21.25 -5.64
CA SER A 77 24.85 -21.71 -4.29
C SER A 77 24.68 -23.22 -4.10
N LEU A 78 23.96 -23.87 -5.03
CA LEU A 78 23.75 -25.32 -5.04
C LEU A 78 25.09 -26.02 -5.30
N ASP A 79 25.59 -26.71 -4.28
CA ASP A 79 26.79 -27.54 -4.42
C ASP A 79 26.51 -28.72 -5.35
N LEU A 80 27.05 -28.62 -6.56
CA LEU A 80 26.91 -29.64 -7.60
C LEU A 80 27.54 -30.97 -7.16
N ASP A 81 28.54 -30.96 -6.29
CA ASP A 81 29.19 -32.18 -5.80
C ASP A 81 28.24 -32.91 -4.81
N THR A 82 27.63 -32.18 -3.88
CA THR A 82 26.58 -32.74 -3.01
C THR A 82 25.39 -33.25 -3.82
N LEU A 83 24.98 -32.55 -4.88
CA LEU A 83 23.92 -33.01 -5.78
C LEU A 83 24.31 -34.30 -6.53
N ASP A 84 25.55 -34.42 -7.01
CA ASP A 84 26.07 -35.62 -7.68
C ASP A 84 26.12 -36.81 -6.72
N ILE A 85 26.54 -36.59 -5.46
CA ILE A 85 26.52 -37.61 -4.41
C ILE A 85 25.10 -38.12 -4.16
N GLU A 86 24.14 -37.20 -3.97
CA GLU A 86 22.74 -37.57 -3.72
C GLU A 86 22.09 -38.26 -4.94
N ALA A 87 22.43 -37.85 -6.16
CA ALA A 87 21.98 -38.52 -7.38
C ALA A 87 22.53 -39.96 -7.47
N ARG A 88 23.82 -40.17 -7.18
CA ARG A 88 24.44 -41.50 -7.12
C ARG A 88 23.81 -42.36 -6.03
N GLN A 89 23.52 -41.79 -4.86
CA GLN A 89 22.92 -42.48 -3.71
C GLN A 89 21.46 -42.85 -3.91
N ARG A 90 20.63 -41.91 -4.36
CA ARG A 90 19.17 -42.11 -4.42
C ARG A 90 18.70 -42.70 -5.74
N LEU A 91 19.37 -42.36 -6.84
CA LEU A 91 18.95 -42.75 -8.18
C LEU A 91 19.80 -43.87 -8.77
N TYR A 92 20.84 -44.32 -8.04
CA TYR A 92 21.77 -45.36 -8.50
C TYR A 92 22.36 -45.06 -9.89
N VAL A 93 22.61 -43.77 -10.16
CA VAL A 93 23.18 -43.29 -11.43
C VAL A 93 24.70 -43.22 -11.32
N SER A 94 25.40 -43.74 -12.33
CA SER A 94 26.86 -43.65 -12.49
C SER A 94 27.20 -43.24 -13.93
N LYS A 95 28.34 -42.57 -14.13
CA LYS A 95 28.77 -42.21 -15.50
C LYS A 95 29.23 -43.45 -16.28
N PRO A 96 29.17 -43.43 -17.63
CA PRO A 96 29.68 -44.54 -18.44
C PRO A 96 31.15 -44.84 -18.11
N GLY A 97 31.44 -46.10 -17.76
CA GLY A 97 32.79 -46.56 -17.41
C GLY A 97 33.18 -46.38 -15.95
N GLU A 98 32.32 -45.84 -15.08
CA GLU A 98 32.55 -45.80 -13.63
C GLU A 98 32.03 -47.08 -12.95
N ILE A 99 32.71 -47.48 -11.87
CA ILE A 99 32.27 -48.55 -10.96
C ILE A 99 31.98 -47.90 -9.60
N THR A 100 30.77 -48.07 -9.08
CA THR A 100 30.35 -47.56 -7.77
C THR A 100 30.49 -48.67 -6.73
N ILE A 101 31.22 -48.40 -5.65
CA ILE A 101 31.44 -49.33 -4.53
C ILE A 101 30.81 -48.70 -3.29
N TRP A 102 29.78 -49.33 -2.74
CA TRP A 102 29.18 -48.95 -1.46
C TRP A 102 30.02 -49.53 -0.32
N LEU A 103 30.46 -48.67 0.59
CA LEU A 103 31.11 -49.08 1.83
C LEU A 103 30.04 -49.12 2.92
N ASP A 104 29.93 -50.24 3.62
CA ASP A 104 29.13 -50.29 4.84
C ASP A 104 29.73 -49.32 5.88
N PRO A 105 28.91 -48.60 6.66
CA PRO A 105 29.38 -47.60 7.62
C PRO A 105 30.21 -48.19 8.78
#